data_AF-A0A1G1M6U1-F1
#
_entry.id   AF-A0A1G1M6U1-F1
#
_cell.length_a   1.000
_cell.length_b   1.000
_cell.length_c   1.000
_cell.angle_alpha   90.00
_cell.angle_beta   90.00
_cell.angle_gamma   90.00
#
_symmetry.space_group_name_H-M   'P 1'
#
loop_
_entity.id
_entity.type
_entity.pdbx_description
1 polymer ?
#
loop_
_entity_poly.entity_id
_entity_poly.type
_entity_poly.pdbx_seq_one_letter_code
_entity_poly.pdbx_strand_id
1 'polypeptide(L)'
;MSLANQVHPITVRKVYRVTERETAVCVAYALESRASGPLAVRFGVEFNLTLLAGDDPQRYYEVPGVGRVRLRERGCCAGADRFAMVDDWNRFRVTLRLDRSGDIWYMPIETVSQSEEGAERIYQGSALLASWPLTLNPGVTERIEVRLEIAEL
;
A
#
# COMPACT_ATOMS: atom_id res chain seq x y z
N MET A 1 -20.53 -18.08 -5.35
CA MET A 1 -19.80 -19.21 -5.96
C MET A 1 -18.52 -19.39 -5.14
N SER A 2 -18.28 -20.56 -4.55
CA SER A 2 -17.08 -20.81 -3.73
C SER A 2 -15.88 -21.02 -4.65
N LEU A 3 -14.74 -20.40 -4.34
CA LEU A 3 -13.46 -20.57 -5.05
C LEU A 3 -12.69 -21.83 -4.62
N ALA A 4 -13.26 -22.65 -3.74
CA ALA A 4 -12.57 -23.78 -3.14
C ALA A 4 -12.23 -24.87 -4.18
N ASN A 5 -10.99 -25.36 -4.14
CA ASN A 5 -10.46 -26.47 -4.95
C ASN A 5 -10.51 -26.29 -6.48
N GLN A 6 -10.58 -25.06 -6.98
CA GLN A 6 -10.44 -24.76 -8.41
C GLN A 6 -9.30 -23.79 -8.67
N VAL A 7 -8.53 -24.04 -9.73
CA VAL A 7 -7.49 -23.12 -10.20
C VAL A 7 -8.13 -22.10 -11.13
N HIS A 8 -8.05 -20.82 -10.79
CA HIS A 8 -8.48 -19.71 -11.62
C HIS A 8 -7.25 -18.91 -12.06
N PRO A 9 -6.72 -19.12 -13.28
CA PRO A 9 -5.52 -18.42 -13.71
C PRO A 9 -5.80 -16.92 -13.90
N ILE A 10 -5.00 -16.09 -13.24
CA ILE A 10 -5.01 -14.63 -13.38
C ILE A 10 -3.63 -14.21 -13.87
N THR A 11 -3.59 -13.40 -14.93
CA THR A 11 -2.36 -12.74 -15.36
C THR A 11 -2.33 -11.34 -14.77
N VAL A 12 -1.19 -10.97 -14.15
CA VAL A 12 -0.94 -9.62 -13.67
C VAL A 12 0.28 -9.07 -14.40
N ARG A 13 0.08 -7.98 -15.16
CA ARG A 13 1.18 -7.23 -15.78
C ARG A 13 1.39 -5.94 -15.00
N LYS A 14 2.66 -5.62 -14.74
CA LYS A 14 3.08 -4.37 -14.07
C LYS A 14 4.01 -3.61 -15.00
N VAL A 15 3.77 -2.31 -15.17
CA VAL A 15 4.68 -1.42 -15.90
C VAL A 15 5.10 -0.31 -14.97
N TYR A 16 6.39 -0.30 -14.62
CA TYR A 16 7.00 0.73 -13.81
C TYR A 16 7.47 1.85 -14.73
N ARG A 17 7.11 3.09 -14.38
CA ARG A 17 7.62 4.31 -15.02
C ARG A 17 8.33 5.13 -13.96
N VAL A 18 9.62 5.35 -14.21
CA VAL A 18 10.50 6.22 -13.43
C VAL A 18 11.17 7.13 -14.43
N THR A 19 11.14 8.43 -14.16
CA THR A 19 11.70 9.44 -15.09
C THR A 19 12.52 10.44 -14.30
N GLU A 20 13.46 11.12 -14.96
CA GLU A 20 14.24 12.20 -14.32
C GLU A 20 13.42 13.46 -14.04
N ARG A 21 12.20 13.57 -14.60
CA ARG A 21 11.35 14.77 -14.50
C ARG A 21 10.46 14.76 -13.26
N GLU A 22 10.29 13.59 -12.64
CA GLU A 22 9.36 13.40 -11.53
C GLU A 22 10.03 12.61 -10.42
N THR A 23 9.93 13.10 -9.18
CA THR A 23 10.34 12.34 -7.99
C THR A 23 9.24 11.35 -7.61
N ALA A 24 8.92 10.44 -8.53
CA ALA A 24 7.84 9.48 -8.39
C ALA A 24 8.12 8.16 -9.11
N VAL A 25 7.53 7.10 -8.59
CA VAL A 25 7.40 5.81 -9.26
C VAL A 25 5.93 5.58 -9.58
N CYS A 26 5.58 5.57 -10.85
CA CYS A 26 4.24 5.23 -11.32
C CYS A 26 4.20 3.76 -11.74
N VAL A 27 3.21 3.01 -11.30
CA VAL A 27 3.05 1.60 -11.64
C VAL A 27 1.66 1.37 -12.20
N ALA A 28 1.59 1.03 -13.48
CA ALA A 28 0.35 0.64 -14.14
C ALA A 28 0.19 -0.89 -14.08
N TYR A 29 -0.95 -1.33 -13.53
CA TYR A 29 -1.34 -2.72 -13.42
C TYR A 29 -2.41 -3.06 -14.45
N ALA A 30 -2.29 -4.23 -15.06
CA ALA A 30 -3.31 -4.85 -15.89
C ALA A 30 -3.57 -6.27 -15.40
N LEU A 31 -4.82 -6.56 -15.06
CA LEU A 31 -5.26 -7.86 -14.57
C LEU A 31 -6.23 -8.49 -15.55
N GLU A 32 -5.99 -9.75 -15.88
CA GLU A 32 -6.83 -10.54 -16.79
C GLU A 32 -7.12 -11.91 -16.19
N SER A 33 -8.40 -12.25 -16.08
CA SER A 33 -8.84 -13.60 -15.72
C SER A 33 -8.94 -14.47 -16.96
N ARG A 34 -8.38 -15.68 -16.88
CA ARG A 34 -8.59 -16.76 -17.86
C ARG A 34 -9.60 -17.80 -17.38
N ALA A 35 -10.37 -17.48 -16.34
CA ALA A 35 -11.46 -18.33 -15.88
C ALA A 35 -12.60 -18.35 -16.91
N SER A 36 -13.47 -19.37 -16.83
CA SER A 36 -14.65 -19.49 -17.68
C SER A 36 -15.77 -18.51 -17.33
N GLY A 37 -15.71 -17.85 -16.17
CA GLY A 37 -16.72 -16.91 -15.71
C GLY A 37 -16.13 -15.78 -14.85
N PRO A 38 -16.98 -14.81 -14.44
CA PRO A 38 -16.57 -13.69 -13.59
C PRO A 38 -15.95 -14.17 -12.27
N LEU A 39 -14.87 -13.52 -11.87
CA LEU A 39 -14.12 -13.87 -10.66
C LEU A 39 -14.07 -12.68 -9.70
N ALA A 40 -14.73 -12.81 -8.54
CA ALA A 40 -14.65 -11.83 -7.47
C ALA A 40 -13.34 -12.02 -6.68
N VAL A 41 -12.49 -10.99 -6.65
CA VAL A 41 -11.20 -11.00 -5.96
C VAL A 41 -11.00 -9.70 -5.18
N ARG A 42 -10.06 -9.68 -4.23
CA ARG A 42 -9.48 -8.45 -3.71
C ARG A 42 -8.05 -8.34 -4.23
N PHE A 43 -7.81 -7.36 -5.10
CA PHE A 43 -6.45 -7.07 -5.56
C PHE A 43 -5.77 -6.12 -4.58
N GLY A 44 -4.47 -6.33 -4.35
CA GLY A 44 -3.69 -5.57 -3.39
C GLY A 44 -2.31 -5.21 -3.94
N VAL A 45 -1.87 -3.98 -3.70
CA VAL A 45 -0.53 -3.48 -3.99
C VAL A 45 0.10 -3.03 -2.67
N GLU A 46 1.13 -3.76 -2.25
CA GLU A 46 1.84 -3.51 -0.98
C GLU A 46 3.18 -2.79 -1.22
N PHE A 47 3.46 -1.81 -0.37
CA PHE A 47 4.76 -1.14 -0.24
C PHE A 47 5.24 -1.27 1.20
N ASN A 48 6.46 -1.74 1.37
CA ASN A 48 7.15 -1.73 2.65
C ASN A 48 8.14 -0.57 2.65
N LEU A 49 7.92 0.43 3.51
CA LEU A 49 8.62 1.71 3.51
C LEU A 49 9.23 1.98 4.89
N THR A 50 10.44 2.55 4.91
CA THR A 50 11.18 2.78 6.15
C THR A 50 11.33 4.27 6.44
N LEU A 51 10.49 4.77 7.35
CA LEU A 51 10.76 5.94 8.18
C LEU A 51 10.91 5.40 9.60
N LEU A 52 12.15 5.29 10.10
CA LEU A 52 12.46 4.72 11.42
C LEU A 52 11.79 5.54 12.56
N ALA A 53 11.88 5.05 13.80
CA ALA A 53 11.28 5.68 14.99
C ALA A 53 9.75 5.78 14.92
N GLY A 54 9.09 4.62 15.05
CA GLY A 54 7.64 4.51 14.89
C GLY A 54 6.78 5.31 15.88
N ASP A 55 7.36 5.73 17.01
CA ASP A 55 6.72 6.50 18.09
C ASP A 55 7.05 8.00 18.09
N ASP A 56 7.95 8.45 17.21
CA ASP A 56 8.37 9.85 17.14
C ASP A 56 7.24 10.74 16.58
N PRO A 57 6.79 11.78 17.29
CA PRO A 57 5.72 12.67 16.80
C PRO A 57 6.08 13.46 15.54
N GLN A 58 7.36 13.56 15.17
CA GLN A 58 7.81 14.17 13.91
C GLN A 58 7.69 13.20 12.72
N ARG A 59 7.32 11.93 12.95
CA ARG A 59 7.14 10.91 11.91
C ARG A 59 5.77 10.25 12.02
N TYR A 60 4.93 10.44 11.02
CA TYR A 60 3.52 10.03 11.09
C TYR A 60 2.92 9.71 9.73
N TYR A 61 1.81 8.98 9.75
CA TYR A 61 0.89 8.91 8.64
C TYR A 61 -0.01 10.15 8.62
N GLU A 62 -0.30 10.68 7.44
CA GLU A 62 -1.46 11.54 7.20
C GLU A 62 -2.59 10.70 6.61
N VAL A 63 -3.58 10.41 7.45
CA VAL A 63 -4.72 9.56 7.11
C VAL A 63 -5.91 10.45 6.73
N PRO A 64 -6.44 10.34 5.49
CA PRO A 64 -7.61 11.12 5.08
C PRO A 64 -8.80 10.98 6.04
N GLY A 65 -9.40 12.10 6.42
CA GLY A 65 -10.56 12.13 7.33
C GLY A 65 -10.22 11.88 8.81
N VAL A 66 -8.98 11.50 9.15
CA VAL A 66 -8.55 11.24 10.53
C VAL A 66 -7.48 12.23 10.99
N GLY A 67 -6.49 12.53 10.13
CA GLY A 67 -5.37 13.41 10.46
C GLY A 67 -4.08 12.64 10.73
N ARG A 68 -3.27 13.13 11.67
CA ARG A 68 -1.95 12.56 11.98
C ARG A 68 -2.08 11.31 12.84
N VAL A 69 -1.44 10.22 12.43
CA VAL A 69 -1.42 8.94 13.14
C VAL A 69 0.03 8.45 13.25
N ARG A 70 0.46 7.94 14.40
CA ARG A 70 1.85 7.47 14.59
C ARG A 70 2.17 6.30 13.67
N LEU A 71 3.42 6.18 13.25
CA LEU A 71 3.86 5.11 12.36
C LEU A 71 3.74 3.70 12.97
N ARG A 72 3.83 3.60 14.30
CA ARG A 72 3.58 2.37 15.08
C ARG A 72 2.13 1.86 14.95
N GLU A 73 1.18 2.73 14.66
CA GLU A 73 -0.23 2.34 14.64
C GLU A 73 -0.57 1.51 13.40
N ARG A 74 -1.66 0.76 13.50
CA ARG A 74 -2.24 0.03 12.38
C ARG A 74 -3.68 0.48 12.13
N GLY A 75 -4.14 0.36 10.90
CA GLY A 75 -5.51 0.72 10.56
C GLY A 75 -5.84 0.54 9.09
N CYS A 76 -7.01 1.05 8.71
CA CYS A 76 -7.52 1.03 7.35
C CYS A 76 -8.23 2.35 7.06
N CYS A 77 -7.88 2.98 5.94
CA CYS A 77 -8.58 4.13 5.39
C CYS A 77 -9.39 3.66 4.18
N ALA A 78 -10.71 3.55 4.35
CA ALA A 78 -11.60 3.05 3.31
C ALA A 78 -11.84 4.10 2.21
N GLY A 79 -11.87 3.67 0.95
CA GLY A 79 -12.22 4.54 -0.19
C GLY A 79 -11.32 5.76 -0.38
N ALA A 80 -10.04 5.66 -0.02
CA ALA A 80 -9.07 6.73 -0.18
C ALA A 80 -8.44 6.73 -1.59
N ASP A 81 -8.12 7.91 -2.10
CA ASP A 81 -7.31 8.10 -3.32
C ASP A 81 -5.86 8.50 -3.02
N ARG A 82 -5.57 8.81 -1.75
CA ARG A 82 -4.26 9.27 -1.29
C ARG A 82 -3.99 8.85 0.16
N PHE A 83 -2.74 8.64 0.49
CA PHE A 83 -2.26 8.40 1.84
C PHE A 83 -0.79 8.79 1.92
N ALA A 84 -0.34 9.39 3.02
CA ALA A 84 1.06 9.84 3.11
C ALA A 84 1.74 9.40 4.39
N MET A 85 3.05 9.22 4.29
CA MET A 85 3.99 9.16 5.40
C MET A 85 4.81 10.44 5.40
N VAL A 86 4.98 11.07 6.55
CA VAL A 86 5.67 12.35 6.71
C VAL A 86 6.83 12.18 7.67
N ASP A 87 7.98 12.75 7.33
CA ASP A 87 9.14 12.91 8.20
C ASP A 87 9.45 14.41 8.34
N ASP A 88 8.90 15.05 9.36
CA ASP A 88 9.12 16.47 9.67
C ASP A 88 10.58 16.75 10.09
N TRP A 89 11.29 15.74 10.59
CA TRP A 89 12.71 15.87 10.96
C TRP A 89 13.59 16.00 9.71
N ASN A 90 13.42 15.10 8.75
CA ASN A 90 14.17 15.11 7.48
C ASN A 90 13.51 15.96 6.39
N ARG A 91 12.41 16.65 6.68
CA ARG A 91 11.72 17.60 5.79
C ARG A 91 11.21 16.99 4.49
N PHE A 92 10.68 15.77 4.52
CA PHE A 92 10.08 15.15 3.33
C PHE A 92 8.79 14.37 3.61
N ARG A 93 8.06 14.10 2.54
CA ARG A 93 6.82 13.33 2.52
C ARG A 93 6.86 12.27 1.43
N VAL A 94 6.39 11.08 1.75
CA VAL A 94 6.08 10.02 0.79
C VAL A 94 4.57 9.94 0.63
N THR A 95 4.05 10.13 -0.59
CA THR A 95 2.60 10.06 -0.87
C THR A 95 2.29 8.90 -1.79
N LEU A 96 1.42 8.01 -1.35
CA LEU A 96 0.77 7.02 -2.19
C LEU A 96 -0.49 7.64 -2.79
N ARG A 97 -0.59 7.72 -4.12
CA ARG A 97 -1.77 8.13 -4.87
C ARG A 97 -2.31 6.99 -5.72
N LEU A 98 -3.63 6.90 -5.81
CA LEU A 98 -4.35 5.88 -6.54
C LEU A 98 -5.21 6.55 -7.62
N ASP A 99 -5.16 6.06 -8.86
CA ASP A 99 -6.04 6.54 -9.95
C ASP A 99 -7.52 6.18 -9.72
N ARG A 100 -7.74 5.13 -8.91
CA ARG A 100 -9.03 4.63 -8.47
C ARG A 100 -9.01 4.52 -6.95
N SER A 101 -9.96 5.16 -6.28
CA SER A 101 -10.08 5.06 -4.82
C SER A 101 -10.19 3.61 -4.35
N GLY A 102 -9.49 3.28 -3.26
CA GLY A 102 -9.44 1.94 -2.68
C GLY A 102 -9.24 1.98 -1.17
N ASP A 103 -9.22 0.82 -0.54
CA ASP A 103 -8.95 0.70 0.89
C ASP A 103 -7.43 0.67 1.10
N ILE A 104 -6.89 1.61 1.87
CA ILE A 104 -5.46 1.66 2.22
C ILE A 104 -5.28 1.16 3.65
N TRP A 105 -4.70 -0.02 3.78
CA TRP A 105 -4.31 -0.62 5.06
C TRP A 105 -2.90 -0.19 5.40
N TYR A 106 -2.65 0.08 6.68
CA TYR A 106 -1.32 0.41 7.18
C TYR A 106 -1.04 -0.36 8.46
N MET A 107 0.18 -0.84 8.63
CA MET A 107 0.62 -1.52 9.84
C MET A 107 2.14 -1.40 10.04
N PRO A 108 2.64 -1.46 11.28
CA PRO A 108 4.06 -1.50 11.53
C PRO A 108 4.63 -2.87 11.15
N ILE A 109 5.84 -2.86 10.59
CA ILE A 109 6.69 -4.03 10.46
C ILE A 109 7.60 -4.03 11.70
N GLU A 110 7.47 -5.05 12.53
CA GLU A 110 8.20 -5.16 13.80
C GLU A 110 8.99 -6.47 13.84
N THR A 111 10.21 -6.42 14.36
CA THR A 111 10.99 -7.60 14.73
C THR A 111 10.94 -7.82 16.23
N VAL A 112 11.06 -9.08 16.67
CA VAL A 112 11.22 -9.39 18.09
C VAL A 112 12.72 -9.45 18.38
N SER A 113 13.16 -8.67 19.35
CA SER A 113 14.52 -8.73 19.89
C SER A 113 14.47 -9.24 21.32
N GLN A 114 15.44 -10.08 21.71
CA GLN A 114 15.64 -10.46 23.10
C GLN A 114 16.68 -9.55 23.73
N SER A 115 16.30 -8.83 24.78
CA SER A 115 17.18 -8.10 25.68
C SER A 115 17.27 -8.82 27.02
N GLU A 116 18.16 -8.36 27.90
CA GLU A 116 18.25 -8.88 29.28
C GLU A 116 16.97 -8.62 30.09
N GLU A 117 16.15 -7.65 29.67
CA GLU A 117 14.88 -7.26 30.31
C GLU A 117 13.66 -7.98 29.72
N GLY A 118 13.85 -8.78 28.65
CA GLY A 118 12.80 -9.58 28.04
C GLY A 118 12.72 -9.44 26.52
N ALA A 119 11.57 -9.80 25.95
CA ALA A 119 11.33 -9.69 24.52
C ALA A 119 10.69 -8.33 24.19
N GLU A 120 11.32 -7.58 23.27
CA GLU A 120 10.86 -6.27 22.81
C GLU A 120 10.50 -6.30 21.33
N ARG A 121 9.46 -5.53 20.96
CA ARG A 121 9.06 -5.32 19.56
C ARG A 121 9.75 -4.07 19.04
N ILE A 122 10.64 -4.24 18.07
CA ILE A 122 11.38 -3.13 17.46
C ILE A 122 10.77 -2.82 16.10
N TYR A 123 10.31 -1.58 15.94
CA TYR A 123 9.79 -1.06 14.69
C TYR A 123 10.89 -0.96 13.61
N GLN A 124 10.63 -1.53 12.43
CA GLN A 124 11.56 -1.56 11.29
C GLN A 124 11.04 -0.78 10.06
N GLY A 125 9.76 -0.41 10.06
CA GLY A 125 9.12 0.29 8.95
C GLY A 125 7.61 0.09 8.95
N SER A 126 6.99 0.46 7.85
CA SER A 126 5.55 0.41 7.63
C SER A 126 5.24 -0.43 6.41
N ALA A 127 4.22 -1.28 6.51
CA ALA A 127 3.56 -1.87 5.35
C ALA A 127 2.33 -1.03 5.01
N LEU A 128 2.24 -0.54 3.78
CA LEU A 128 1.07 0.11 3.20
C LEU A 128 0.50 -0.79 2.10
N LEU A 129 -0.78 -1.16 2.21
CA LEU A 129 -1.47 -2.00 1.23
C LEU A 129 -2.68 -1.25 0.68
N ALA A 130 -2.58 -0.76 -0.55
CA ALA A 130 -3.74 -0.29 -1.30
C ALA A 130 -4.48 -1.49 -1.88
N SER A 131 -5.80 -1.57 -1.68
CA SER A 131 -6.58 -2.74 -2.08
C SER A 131 -7.96 -2.39 -2.64
N TRP A 132 -8.44 -3.21 -3.56
CA TRP A 132 -9.73 -3.03 -4.23
C TRP A 132 -10.47 -4.36 -4.33
N PRO A 133 -11.76 -4.42 -3.95
CA PRO A 133 -12.63 -5.49 -4.42
C PRO A 133 -12.87 -5.32 -5.92
N LEU A 134 -12.58 -6.35 -6.71
CA LEU A 134 -12.73 -6.37 -8.16
C LEU A 134 -13.56 -7.58 -8.59
N THR A 135 -14.25 -7.43 -9.72
CA THR A 135 -14.82 -8.57 -10.45
C THR A 135 -14.11 -8.66 -11.79
N LEU A 136 -13.23 -9.65 -11.93
CA LEU A 136 -12.49 -9.90 -13.17
C LEU A 136 -13.39 -10.67 -14.13
N ASN A 137 -13.85 -10.00 -15.18
CA ASN A 137 -14.65 -10.63 -16.23
C ASN A 137 -13.73 -11.26 -17.29
N PRO A 138 -14.01 -12.50 -17.76
CA PRO A 138 -13.22 -13.12 -18.81
C PRO A 138 -13.14 -12.24 -20.07
N GLY A 139 -11.95 -12.09 -20.63
CA GLY A 139 -11.71 -11.26 -21.82
C GLY A 139 -11.68 -9.74 -21.57
N VAL A 140 -11.86 -9.28 -20.33
CA VAL A 140 -11.76 -7.88 -19.94
C VAL A 140 -10.49 -7.66 -19.11
N THR A 141 -9.69 -6.66 -19.51
CA THR A 141 -8.50 -6.24 -18.76
C THR A 141 -8.90 -5.16 -17.74
N GLU A 142 -8.81 -5.50 -16.44
CA GLU A 142 -8.93 -4.50 -15.37
C GLU A 142 -7.62 -3.71 -15.24
N ARG A 143 -7.73 -2.38 -15.14
CA ARG A 143 -6.57 -1.47 -15.05
C ARG A 143 -6.64 -0.62 -13.79
N ILE A 144 -5.50 -0.52 -13.12
CA ILE A 144 -5.28 0.29 -11.92
C ILE A 144 -3.89 0.91 -12.04
N GLU A 145 -3.75 2.17 -11.65
CA GLU A 145 -2.48 2.86 -11.57
C GLU A 145 -2.23 3.37 -10.15
N VAL A 146 -1.03 3.08 -9.66
CA VAL A 146 -0.56 3.51 -8.35
C VAL A 146 0.68 4.37 -8.54
N ARG A 147 0.73 5.50 -7.84
CA ARG A 147 1.85 6.43 -7.87
C ARG A 147 2.41 6.61 -6.47
N LEU A 148 3.70 6.35 -6.30
CA LEU A 148 4.44 6.65 -5.07
C LEU A 148 5.32 7.86 -5.33
N GLU A 149 5.12 8.93 -4.56
CA GLU A 149 5.78 10.22 -4.78
C GLU A 149 6.58 10.62 -3.55
N ILE A 150 7.69 11.32 -3.77
CA ILE A 150 8.48 11.92 -2.70
C ILE A 150 8.55 13.42 -2.97
N ALA A 151 8.26 14.23 -1.97
CA ALA A 151 8.34 15.69 -2.03
C ALA A 151 8.95 16.26 -0.74
N GLU A 152 9.62 17.40 -0.86
CA GLU A 152 10.07 18.20 0.30
C GLU A 152 8.87 18.84 1.02
N LEU A 153 9.03 19.13 2.31
CA LEU A 153 8.01 19.74 3.19
C LEU A 153 8.15 21.25 3.33
#